data_AF-Q4GZS9-F1
#
_entry.id   AF-Q4GZS9-F1
#
_cell.length_a   1.000
_cell.length_b   1.000
_cell.length_c   1.000
_cell.angle_alpha   90.00
_cell.angle_beta   90.00
_cell.angle_gamma   90.00
#
_symmetry.space_group_name_H-M   'P 1'
#
loop_
_entity.id
_entity.type
_entity.pdbx_description
1 polymer ?
#
loop_
_entity_poly.entity_id
_entity_poly.type
_entity_poly.pdbx_seq_one_letter_code
_entity_poly.pdbx_strand_id
1 'polypeptide(L)'
;MFPVFLGEPVSPQTLAATLAELDVTLQLLEDKFLQNKAFLTGPHISLADLVAITELMHPVGAGCQVFEGRPKLATWRQRVEAAVGE
;
A
#
# COMPACT_ATOMS: atom_id res chain seq x y z
N MET A 1 -11.39 9.94 -2.22
CA MET A 1 -12.47 9.99 -1.21
C MET A 1 -13.14 8.63 -1.18
N PHE A 2 -13.31 7.97 -0.02
CA PHE A 2 -13.93 6.63 -0.02
C PHE A 2 -15.46 6.72 -0.07
N PRO A 3 -16.13 5.84 -0.84
CA PRO A 3 -17.59 5.79 -0.91
C PRO A 3 -18.27 5.65 0.45
N VAL A 4 -17.64 4.93 1.37
CA VAL A 4 -18.11 4.76 2.76
C VAL A 4 -18.18 6.09 3.50
N PHE A 5 -17.22 7.00 3.31
CA PHE A 5 -17.28 8.36 3.91
C PHE A 5 -18.38 9.22 3.29
N LEU A 6 -18.78 8.94 2.05
CA LEU A 6 -19.84 9.65 1.33
C LEU A 6 -21.23 9.06 1.57
N GLY A 7 -21.34 7.96 2.33
CA GLY A 7 -22.60 7.24 2.55
C GLY A 7 -23.14 6.58 1.28
N GLU A 8 -22.31 6.42 0.24
CA GLU A 8 -22.71 5.83 -1.03
C GLU A 8 -22.53 4.31 -1.01
N PRO A 9 -23.60 3.53 -1.22
CA PRO A 9 -23.49 2.08 -1.26
C PRO A 9 -22.72 1.64 -2.51
N VAL A 10 -21.72 0.78 -2.33
CA VAL A 10 -20.95 0.16 -3.40
C VAL A 10 -21.43 -1.27 -3.59
N SER A 11 -21.61 -1.69 -4.85
CA SER A 11 -21.99 -3.08 -5.13
C SER A 11 -20.88 -4.06 -4.69
N PRO A 12 -21.21 -5.26 -4.18
CA PRO A 12 -20.21 -6.26 -3.82
C PRO A 12 -19.28 -6.65 -4.98
N GLN A 13 -19.80 -6.64 -6.21
CA GLN A 13 -19.02 -6.94 -7.42
C GLN A 13 -17.97 -5.86 -7.70
N THR A 14 -18.35 -4.58 -7.59
CA THR A 14 -17.42 -3.45 -7.73
C THR A 14 -16.34 -3.51 -6.66
N LEU A 15 -16.71 -3.76 -5.40
CA LEU A 15 -15.75 -3.88 -4.31
C LEU A 15 -14.75 -5.02 -4.55
N ALA A 16 -15.25 -6.21 -4.94
CA ALA A 16 -14.38 -7.35 -5.23
C ALA A 16 -13.41 -7.07 -6.39
N ALA A 17 -13.88 -6.40 -7.45
CA ALA A 17 -13.03 -6.00 -8.58
C ALA A 17 -11.94 -5.00 -8.15
N THR A 18 -12.30 -3.98 -7.37
CA THR A 18 -11.34 -2.99 -6.85
C THR A 18 -10.31 -3.63 -5.91
N LEU A 19 -10.72 -4.57 -5.06
CA LEU A 19 -9.79 -5.30 -4.19
C LEU A 19 -8.84 -6.21 -4.98
N ALA A 20 -9.33 -6.85 -6.04
CA ALA A 20 -8.48 -7.64 -6.93
C ALA A 20 -7.44 -6.76 -7.68
N GLU A 21 -7.84 -5.58 -8.12
CA GLU A 21 -6.92 -4.61 -8.75
C GLU A 21 -5.88 -4.07 -7.75
N LEU A 22 -6.29 -3.80 -6.51
CA LEU A 22 -5.38 -3.47 -5.42
C LEU A 22 -4.34 -4.59 -5.22
N ASP A 23 -4.78 -5.85 -5.20
CA ASP A 23 -3.88 -6.99 -5.02
C ASP A 23 -2.82 -7.10 -6.13
N VAL A 24 -3.22 -6.87 -7.39
CA VAL A 24 -2.32 -6.82 -8.55
C VAL A 24 -1.31 -5.69 -8.43
N THR A 25 -1.74 -4.50 -8.04
CA THR A 25 -0.84 -3.34 -7.90
C THR A 25 0.13 -3.51 -6.74
N LEU A 26 -0.29 -4.10 -5.62
CA LEU A 26 0.59 -4.48 -4.51
C LEU A 26 1.67 -5.48 -4.95
N GLN A 27 1.28 -6.48 -5.75
CA GLN A 27 2.23 -7.43 -6.30
C GLN A 27 3.26 -6.75 -7.21
N LEU A 28 2.84 -5.81 -8.06
CA LEU A 28 3.75 -5.03 -8.90
C LEU A 28 4.67 -4.14 -8.07
N LEU A 29 4.17 -3.51 -7.01
CA LEU A 29 4.98 -2.71 -6.09
C LEU A 29 6.08 -3.56 -5.48
N GLU A 30 5.75 -4.77 -5.03
CA GLU A 30 6.70 -5.70 -4.43
C GLU A 30 7.70 -6.25 -5.46
N ASP A 31 7.25 -6.72 -6.63
CA ASP A 31 8.10 -7.43 -7.59
C ASP A 31 8.91 -6.52 -8.50
N LYS A 32 8.40 -5.34 -8.84
CA LYS A 32 9.07 -4.42 -9.77
C LYS A 32 9.85 -3.35 -9.05
N PHE A 33 9.30 -2.79 -7.99
CA PHE A 33 9.91 -1.65 -7.30
C PHE A 33 10.70 -2.10 -6.07
N LEU A 34 10.08 -2.71 -5.07
CA LEU A 34 10.79 -3.07 -3.84
C LEU A 34 11.82 -4.19 -4.06
N GLN A 35 11.42 -5.28 -4.70
CA GLN A 35 12.21 -6.49 -4.91
C GLN A 35 12.81 -6.99 -3.59
N ASN A 36 14.15 -7.01 -3.49
CA ASN A 36 14.89 -7.35 -2.27
C ASN A 36 15.68 -6.13 -1.73
N LYS A 37 15.32 -4.91 -2.14
CA LYS A 37 15.95 -3.67 -1.68
C LYS A 37 15.36 -3.23 -0.32
N ALA A 38 16.06 -2.33 0.35
CA ALA A 38 15.56 -1.73 1.58
C ALA A 38 14.35 -0.80 1.32
N PHE A 39 14.44 0.02 0.28
CA PHE A 39 13.45 1.00 -0.18
C PHE A 39 13.16 0.83 -1.68
N LEU A 40 12.12 1.50 -2.19
CA LEU A 40 11.61 1.30 -3.56
C LEU A 40 12.67 1.60 -4.64
N THR A 41 13.52 2.61 -4.42
CA THR A 41 14.51 3.05 -5.41
C THR A 41 15.95 2.67 -5.05
N GLY A 42 16.20 2.13 -3.85
CA GLY A 42 17.58 1.90 -3.40
C GLY A 42 17.75 1.56 -1.92
N PRO A 43 18.94 1.84 -1.35
CA PRO A 43 19.26 1.56 0.04
C PRO A 43 18.75 2.63 1.03
N HIS A 44 18.31 3.79 0.54
CA HIS A 44 17.80 4.90 1.36
C HIS A 44 16.39 5.28 0.94
N ILE A 45 15.66 5.91 1.87
CA ILE A 45 14.32 6.45 1.61
C ILE A 45 14.38 7.50 0.50
N SER A 46 13.34 7.51 -0.34
CA SER A 46 13.18 8.47 -1.43
C SER A 46 11.75 9.00 -1.49
N LEU A 47 11.52 9.99 -2.36
CA LEU A 47 10.17 10.50 -2.63
C LEU A 47 9.22 9.39 -3.11
N ALA A 48 9.72 8.37 -3.81
CA ALA A 48 8.91 7.24 -4.24
C ALA A 48 8.32 6.49 -3.04
N ASP A 49 9.09 6.31 -1.97
CA ASP A 49 8.64 5.64 -0.75
C ASP A 49 7.59 6.47 -0.02
N LEU A 50 7.75 7.80 0.02
CA LEU A 50 6.81 8.71 0.66
C LEU A 50 5.44 8.76 -0.07
N VAL A 51 5.47 8.79 -1.40
CA VAL A 51 4.23 8.71 -2.20
C VAL A 51 3.57 7.36 -2.00
N ALA A 52 4.31 6.26 -2.16
CA ALA A 52 3.75 4.93 -2.04
C ALA A 52 3.16 4.66 -0.63
N ILE A 53 3.84 5.07 0.45
CA ILE A 53 3.32 4.78 1.79
C ILE A 53 2.04 5.57 2.09
N THR A 54 1.96 6.83 1.68
CA THR A 54 0.75 7.64 1.87
C THR A 54 -0.42 7.14 1.03
N GLU A 55 -0.16 6.67 -0.19
CA GLU A 55 -1.15 6.00 -1.04
C GLU A 55 -1.66 4.69 -0.42
N LEU A 56 -0.78 3.88 0.18
CA LEU A 56 -1.18 2.63 0.84
C LEU A 56 -1.89 2.83 2.18
N MET A 57 -1.68 3.96 2.85
CA MET A 57 -2.45 4.29 4.06
C MET A 57 -3.93 4.55 3.78
N HIS A 58 -4.30 4.89 2.53
CA HIS A 58 -5.70 4.98 2.13
C HIS A 58 -6.46 3.65 2.35
N PRO A 59 -6.15 2.55 1.64
CA PRO A 59 -6.86 1.28 1.83
C PRO A 59 -6.72 0.72 3.26
N VAL A 60 -5.60 0.97 3.96
CA VAL A 60 -5.48 0.63 5.39
C VAL A 60 -6.53 1.37 6.23
N GLY A 61 -6.70 2.67 6.02
CA GLY A 61 -7.73 3.48 6.69
C GLY A 61 -9.15 3.03 6.36
N ALA A 62 -9.35 2.36 5.21
CA ALA A 62 -10.61 1.72 4.83
C ALA A 62 -10.78 0.29 5.40
N GLY A 63 -9.83 -0.21 6.19
CA GLY A 63 -9.88 -1.53 6.82
C GLY A 63 -9.37 -2.68 5.94
N CYS A 64 -8.68 -2.40 4.82
CA CYS A 64 -8.08 -3.43 3.98
C CYS A 64 -6.80 -3.99 4.61
N GLN A 65 -6.59 -5.30 4.50
CA GLN A 65 -5.41 -6.01 4.99
C GLN A 65 -4.22 -5.88 4.00
N VAL A 66 -3.75 -4.65 3.76
CA VAL A 66 -2.75 -4.34 2.71
C VAL A 66 -1.41 -5.06 2.91
N PHE A 67 -0.98 -5.24 4.17
CA PHE A 67 0.35 -5.77 4.49
C PHE A 67 0.30 -7.22 5.01
N GLU A 68 -0.88 -7.79 5.26
CA GLU A 68 -0.99 -9.18 5.69
C GLU A 68 -0.63 -10.13 4.54
N GLY A 69 0.13 -11.19 4.83
CA GLY A 69 0.66 -12.09 3.81
C GLY A 69 1.77 -11.51 2.93
N ARG A 70 2.18 -10.24 3.12
CA ARG A 70 3.20 -9.55 2.33
C ARG A 70 4.38 -9.07 3.18
N PRO A 71 5.23 -10.01 3.68
CA PRO A 71 6.25 -9.68 4.68
C PRO A 71 7.28 -8.65 4.19
N LYS A 72 7.59 -8.59 2.89
CA LYS A 72 8.53 -7.58 2.35
C LYS A 72 7.95 -6.18 2.43
N LEU A 73 6.69 -6.00 2.02
CA LEU A 73 6.00 -4.71 2.13
C LEU A 73 5.79 -4.32 3.59
N ALA A 74 5.44 -5.26 4.47
CA ALA A 74 5.31 -5.00 5.90
C ALA A 74 6.62 -4.49 6.51
N THR A 75 7.75 -5.13 6.20
CA THR A 75 9.06 -4.69 6.70
C THR A 75 9.50 -3.38 6.06
N TRP A 76 9.21 -3.16 4.78
CA TRP A 76 9.46 -1.90 4.09
C TRP A 76 8.70 -0.74 4.75
N ARG A 77 7.41 -0.92 5.05
CA ARG A 77 6.61 0.07 5.79
C ARG A 77 7.27 0.47 7.10
N GLN A 78 7.70 -0.50 7.91
CA GLN A 78 8.38 -0.22 9.19
C GLN A 78 9.66 0.62 8.99
N ARG A 79 10.44 0.34 7.93
CA ARG A 79 11.62 1.16 7.60
C ARG A 79 11.26 2.57 7.15
N VAL A 80 10.18 2.73 6.40
CA VAL A 80 9.71 4.05 5.95
C VAL A 80 9.20 4.88 7.14
N GLU A 81 8.37 4.31 8.01
CA GLU A 81 7.90 4.97 9.23
C GLU A 81 9.08 5.43 10.11
N ALA A 82 10.06 4.55 10.34
CA ALA A 82 11.26 4.90 11.11
C ALA A 82 12.13 5.98 10.45
N ALA A 83 12.17 6.05 9.12
CA ALA A 83 12.98 7.02 8.39
C ALA A 83 12.33 8.41 8.27
N VAL A 84 11.00 8.49 8.29
CA VAL A 84 10.26 9.77 8.30
C VAL A 84 10.26 10.40 9.69
N GLY A 85 10.29 9.59 10.75
CA GLY A 85 10.19 10.04 12.13
C GLY A 85 8.74 10.16 12.61
N GLU A 86 8.56 10.36 13.93
CA GLU A 86 7.27 10.72 14.55
C GLU A 86 6.91 12.19 14.33
#